data_AF-A0A1U7W865-F1
#
_entry.id   AF-A0A1U7W865-F1
#
_cell.length_a   1.000
_cell.length_b   1.000
_cell.length_c   1.000
_cell.angle_alpha   90.00
_cell.angle_beta   90.00
_cell.angle_gamma   90.00
#
_symmetry.space_group_name_H-M   'P 1'
#
loop_
_entity.id
_entity.type
_entity.pdbx_description
1 polymer ?
#
loop_
_entity_poly.entity_id
_entity_poly.type
_entity_poly.pdbx_seq_one_letter_code
_entity_poly.pdbx_strand_id
1 'polypeptide(L)'
;MYVLQNCEEVSHFMEEYTREIESQSSMGAHKNEFLDWFRARIFVLSSQGRANDELISLAVGPAPLVHRYSIFMVNGFRFHTKELALRRKMQNTGVLVRGDDSDSNEEYYGVLEDIYELSYVENRKVYLFKCHWWDVARLGRGYKIDKYGFISVNTRCALNTNEPFVLASQSEQVFYLDDMVDKDWLIFVKTNPRDLFKVPDNDDNCV
;
A
#
# COMPACT_ATOMS: atom_id res chain seq x y z
N MET A 1 4.09 -0.83 12.87
CA MET A 1 4.49 0.57 12.64
C MET A 1 3.97 1.11 11.31
N TYR A 2 3.92 0.30 10.24
CA TYR A 2 3.52 0.75 8.90
C TYR A 2 2.35 1.74 8.84
N VAL A 3 1.23 1.44 9.51
CA VAL A 3 0.06 2.33 9.55
C VAL A 3 0.40 3.74 10.05
N LEU A 4 1.17 3.87 11.14
CA LEU A 4 1.54 5.17 11.69
C LEU A 4 2.50 5.95 10.78
N GLN A 5 3.36 5.25 10.04
CA GLN A 5 4.30 5.89 9.11
C GLN A 5 3.62 6.42 7.84
N ASN A 6 2.45 5.87 7.51
CA ASN A 6 1.66 6.23 6.32
C ASN A 6 0.37 6.98 6.70
N CYS A 7 0.33 7.60 7.89
CA CYS A 7 -0.82 8.36 8.40
C CYS A 7 -0.42 9.84 8.51
N GLU A 8 -1.10 10.71 7.76
CA GLU A 8 -0.76 12.13 7.66
C GLU A 8 -0.84 12.85 9.02
N GLU A 9 -1.82 12.47 9.84
CA GLU A 9 -2.03 12.97 11.19
C GLU A 9 -0.84 12.66 12.12
N VAL A 10 -0.06 11.63 11.82
CA VAL A 10 1.07 11.16 12.62
C VAL A 10 2.40 11.77 12.15
N SER A 11 2.47 12.30 10.92
CA SER A 11 3.72 12.81 10.32
C SER A 11 4.43 13.85 11.19
N HIS A 12 3.71 14.82 11.73
CA HIS A 12 4.31 15.85 12.59
C HIS A 12 4.85 15.30 13.93
N PHE A 13 4.26 14.21 14.45
CA PHE A 13 4.76 13.53 15.64
C PHE A 13 6.03 12.74 15.35
N MET A 14 6.16 12.17 14.15
CA MET A 14 7.40 11.53 13.70
C MET A 14 8.54 12.55 13.64
N GLU A 15 8.29 13.75 13.12
CA GLU A 15 9.27 14.85 13.09
C GLU A 15 9.61 15.40 14.49
N GLU A 16 8.61 15.52 15.35
CA GLU A 16 8.81 15.89 16.77
C GLU A 16 9.73 14.88 17.47
N TYR A 17 9.43 13.59 17.36
CA TYR A 17 10.23 12.53 17.94
C TYR A 17 11.68 12.52 17.44
N THR A 18 11.89 12.63 16.12
CA THR A 18 13.24 12.68 15.53
C THR A 18 14.06 13.84 16.13
N ARG A 19 13.47 15.04 16.23
CA ARG A 19 14.13 16.21 16.84
C ARG A 19 14.46 15.99 18.32
N GLU A 20 13.56 15.37 19.07
CA GLU A 20 13.80 15.05 20.49
C GLU A 20 14.97 14.06 20.66
N ILE A 21 15.04 13.02 19.85
CA ILE A 21 16.13 12.03 19.92
C ILE A 21 17.47 12.63 19.51
N GLU A 22 17.51 13.43 18.43
CA GLU A 22 18.73 14.12 17.98
C GLU A 22 19.30 15.04 19.07
N SER A 23 18.43 15.68 19.85
CA SER A 23 18.83 16.56 20.96
C SER A 23 19.43 15.83 22.16
N GLN A 24 19.14 14.53 22.34
CA GLN A 24 19.52 13.76 23.53
C GLN A 24 20.85 12.98 23.40
N SER A 25 21.53 13.06 22.24
CA SER A 25 22.95 12.65 22.06
C SER A 25 23.39 11.40 22.83
N SER A 26 22.74 10.25 22.64
CA SER A 26 23.31 8.90 22.76
C SER A 26 22.25 7.84 22.50
N MET A 27 22.56 6.89 21.61
CA MET A 27 21.80 5.68 21.26
C MET A 27 20.69 5.91 20.23
N GLY A 28 20.84 5.24 19.08
CA GLY A 28 19.95 5.36 17.94
C GLY A 28 18.51 4.96 18.27
N ALA A 29 17.56 5.72 17.72
CA ALA A 29 16.13 5.47 17.84
C ALA A 29 15.78 4.03 17.40
N HIS A 30 15.21 3.24 18.30
CA HIS A 30 14.63 1.95 17.95
C HIS A 30 13.15 2.12 17.59
N LYS A 31 12.64 1.35 16.61
CA LYS A 31 11.24 1.44 16.13
C LYS A 31 10.19 1.28 17.25
N ASN A 32 10.51 0.53 18.31
CA ASN A 32 9.62 0.36 19.46
C ASN A 32 9.57 1.61 20.35
N GLU A 33 10.65 2.39 20.39
CA GLU A 33 10.74 3.60 21.21
C GLU A 33 9.80 4.70 20.70
N PHE A 34 9.62 4.81 19.37
CA PHE A 34 8.61 5.73 18.82
C PHE A 34 7.20 5.34 19.24
N LEU A 35 6.83 4.05 19.23
CA LEU A 35 5.47 3.63 19.60
C LEU A 35 5.15 3.98 21.04
N ASP A 36 6.08 3.71 21.94
CA ASP A 36 5.94 4.04 23.37
C ASP A 36 5.92 5.56 23.59
N TRP A 37 6.80 6.30 22.90
CA TRP A 37 6.84 7.76 22.93
C TRP A 37 5.54 8.37 22.41
N PHE A 38 5.07 7.94 21.24
CA PHE A 38 3.85 8.43 20.59
C PHE A 38 2.65 8.18 21.48
N ARG A 39 2.55 6.98 22.05
CA ARG A 39 1.51 6.63 23.00
C ARG A 39 1.52 7.59 24.20
N ALA A 40 2.67 7.76 24.86
CA ALA A 40 2.81 8.66 26.00
C ALA A 40 2.45 10.12 25.63
N ARG A 41 2.92 10.60 24.48
CA ARG A 41 2.67 11.94 23.96
C ARG A 41 1.18 12.20 23.75
N ILE A 42 0.48 11.28 23.10
CA ILE A 42 -0.96 11.41 22.84
C ILE A 42 -1.77 11.35 24.14
N PHE A 43 -1.40 10.52 25.12
CA PHE A 43 -2.11 10.52 26.42
C PHE A 43 -1.98 11.85 27.17
N VAL A 44 -0.81 12.49 27.12
CA VAL A 44 -0.63 13.85 27.67
C VAL A 44 -1.53 14.85 26.94
N LEU A 45 -1.53 14.85 25.60
CA LEU A 45 -2.39 15.75 24.82
C LEU A 45 -3.89 15.50 25.06
N SER A 46 -4.29 14.25 25.19
CA SER A 46 -5.67 13.86 25.52
C SER A 46 -6.10 14.43 26.87
N SER A 47 -5.25 14.33 27.91
CA SER A 47 -5.54 14.92 29.23
C SER A 47 -5.70 16.45 29.21
N GLN A 48 -5.14 17.11 28.20
CA GLN A 48 -5.24 18.56 27.98
C GLN A 48 -6.41 18.93 27.05
N GLY A 49 -7.19 17.96 26.55
CA GLY A 49 -8.24 18.19 25.55
C GLY A 49 -7.71 18.57 24.16
N ARG A 50 -6.47 18.17 23.83
CA ARG A 50 -5.75 18.53 22.60
C ARG A 50 -5.50 17.36 21.65
N ALA A 51 -6.01 16.17 21.97
CA ALA A 51 -6.00 15.02 21.07
C ALA A 51 -7.43 14.68 20.65
N ASN A 52 -7.64 14.41 19.37
CA ASN A 52 -8.90 13.87 18.86
C ASN A 52 -8.93 12.35 19.05
N ASP A 53 -10.11 11.75 18.85
CA ASP A 53 -10.30 10.31 19.05
C ASP A 53 -9.48 9.47 18.05
N GLU A 54 -9.12 10.05 16.90
CA GLU A 54 -8.24 9.43 15.91
C GLU A 54 -6.85 9.18 16.43
N LEU A 55 -6.20 10.23 16.94
CA LEU A 55 -4.88 10.14 17.51
C LEU A 55 -4.87 9.21 18.72
N ILE A 56 -5.89 9.28 19.57
CA ILE A 56 -6.05 8.37 20.72
C ILE A 56 -6.14 6.93 20.24
N SER A 57 -6.97 6.65 19.24
CA SER A 57 -7.12 5.32 18.66
C SER A 57 -5.81 4.79 18.06
N LEU A 58 -5.07 5.62 17.32
CA LEU A 58 -3.76 5.27 16.76
C LEU A 58 -2.71 5.01 17.85
N ALA A 59 -2.73 5.78 18.95
CA ALA A 59 -1.83 5.63 20.09
C ALA A 59 -2.11 4.37 20.92
N VAL A 60 -3.38 3.98 21.04
CA VAL A 60 -3.77 2.68 21.64
C VAL A 60 -3.28 1.52 20.77
N GLY A 61 -3.33 1.70 19.44
CA GLY A 61 -2.94 0.70 18.47
C GLY A 61 -4.09 -0.24 18.09
N PRO A 62 -3.85 -1.13 17.11
CA PRO A 62 -4.87 -2.06 16.66
C PRO A 62 -5.15 -3.14 17.70
N ALA A 63 -6.36 -3.68 17.67
CA ALA A 63 -6.74 -4.87 18.41
C ALA A 63 -5.79 -6.04 18.08
N PRO A 64 -5.47 -6.92 19.06
CA PRO A 64 -4.58 -8.06 18.81
C PRO A 64 -5.12 -9.06 17.78
N LEU A 65 -6.44 -9.09 17.59
CA LEU A 65 -7.09 -9.96 16.62
C LEU A 65 -7.06 -9.30 15.25
N VAL A 66 -6.44 -9.99 14.29
CA VAL A 66 -6.35 -9.56 12.89
C VAL A 66 -7.24 -10.46 12.03
N HIS A 67 -8.09 -9.86 11.20
CA HIS A 67 -8.92 -10.60 10.24
C HIS A 67 -8.22 -10.67 8.89
N ARG A 68 -8.43 -11.77 8.16
CA ARG A 68 -7.88 -11.97 6.80
C ARG A 68 -8.99 -12.13 5.77
N TYR A 69 -8.75 -11.58 4.59
CA TYR A 69 -9.69 -11.66 3.46
C TYR A 69 -9.00 -12.24 2.23
N SER A 70 -9.80 -12.81 1.32
CA SER A 70 -9.34 -13.32 0.02
C SER A 70 -9.75 -12.43 -1.15
N ILE A 71 -10.67 -11.49 -0.92
CA ILE A 71 -11.17 -10.51 -1.90
C ILE A 71 -11.30 -9.18 -1.18
N PHE A 72 -10.87 -8.09 -1.82
CA PHE A 72 -11.08 -6.74 -1.33
C PHE A 72 -11.50 -5.81 -2.46
N MET A 73 -12.37 -4.83 -2.16
CA MET A 73 -12.80 -3.81 -3.12
C MET A 73 -12.51 -2.43 -2.54
N VAL A 74 -11.80 -1.62 -3.31
CA VAL A 74 -11.39 -0.26 -2.92
C VAL A 74 -11.14 0.55 -4.19
N ASN A 75 -11.54 1.83 -4.19
CA ASN A 75 -11.37 2.75 -5.33
C ASN A 75 -11.83 2.19 -6.68
N GLY A 76 -12.95 1.43 -6.70
CA GLY A 76 -13.48 0.79 -7.91
C GLY A 76 -12.68 -0.41 -8.45
N PHE A 77 -11.61 -0.81 -7.75
CA PHE A 77 -10.83 -2.01 -8.05
C PHE A 77 -11.28 -3.20 -7.21
N ARG A 78 -11.15 -4.40 -7.77
CA ARG A 78 -11.49 -5.67 -7.10
C ARG A 78 -10.28 -6.59 -7.07
N PHE A 79 -9.59 -6.63 -5.94
CA PHE A 79 -8.39 -7.41 -5.72
C PHE A 79 -8.69 -8.80 -5.17
N HIS A 80 -7.97 -9.81 -5.64
CA HIS A 80 -8.01 -11.19 -5.12
C HIS A 80 -6.62 -11.58 -4.63
N THR A 81 -6.55 -12.35 -3.54
CA THR A 81 -5.29 -12.96 -3.13
C THR A 81 -4.82 -13.98 -4.17
N LYS A 82 -3.50 -14.12 -4.30
CA LYS A 82 -2.84 -15.09 -5.19
C LYS A 82 -3.41 -16.50 -5.03
N GLU A 83 -3.60 -16.93 -3.79
CA GLU A 83 -4.18 -18.25 -3.48
C GLU A 83 -5.57 -18.43 -4.10
N LEU A 84 -6.46 -17.45 -3.89
CA LEU A 84 -7.82 -17.50 -4.44
C LEU A 84 -7.82 -17.47 -5.96
N ALA A 85 -6.99 -16.60 -6.55
CA ALA A 85 -6.88 -16.43 -7.98
C ALA A 85 -6.40 -17.69 -8.69
N LEU A 86 -5.42 -18.41 -8.11
CA LEU A 86 -4.98 -19.71 -8.60
C LEU A 86 -6.11 -20.74 -8.58
N ARG A 87 -6.89 -20.80 -7.50
CA ARG A 87 -8.03 -21.72 -7.38
C ARG A 87 -9.14 -21.42 -8.39
N ARG A 88 -9.38 -20.15 -8.69
CA ARG A 88 -10.49 -19.69 -9.56
C ARG A 88 -10.07 -19.35 -10.99
N LYS A 89 -8.79 -19.47 -11.33
CA LYS A 89 -8.19 -19.04 -12.62
C LYS A 89 -8.55 -17.59 -12.96
N MET A 90 -8.34 -16.67 -12.02
CA MET A 90 -8.57 -15.23 -12.16
C MET A 90 -7.24 -14.47 -12.20
N GLN A 91 -7.21 -13.25 -12.76
CA GLN A 91 -5.98 -12.44 -12.89
C GLN A 91 -5.96 -11.19 -11.99
N ASN A 92 -6.90 -11.06 -11.05
CA ASN A 92 -7.11 -9.87 -10.22
C ASN A 92 -6.12 -9.71 -9.05
N THR A 93 -4.90 -10.21 -9.19
CA THR A 93 -3.90 -10.25 -8.10
C THR A 93 -2.88 -9.13 -8.18
N GLY A 94 -2.79 -8.43 -9.31
CA GLY A 94 -1.77 -7.40 -9.49
C GLY A 94 -2.08 -6.13 -8.75
N VAL A 95 -1.04 -5.59 -8.10
CA VAL A 95 -1.06 -4.37 -7.31
C VAL A 95 -0.02 -3.41 -7.87
N LEU A 96 -0.42 -2.17 -8.04
CA LEU A 96 0.42 -1.02 -8.35
C LEU A 96 0.33 -0.01 -7.21
N VAL A 97 1.48 0.50 -6.78
CA VAL A 97 1.60 1.58 -5.79
C VAL A 97 2.53 2.63 -6.36
N ARG A 98 2.16 3.90 -6.23
CA ARG A 98 3.05 5.02 -6.57
C ARG A 98 3.86 5.40 -5.33
N GLY A 99 5.14 5.70 -5.52
CA GLY A 99 5.99 6.24 -4.46
C GLY A 99 5.51 7.62 -4.01
N ASP A 100 5.82 7.98 -2.77
CA ASP A 100 5.42 9.24 -2.14
C ASP A 100 6.35 10.42 -2.51
N ASP A 101 7.43 10.17 -3.25
CA ASP A 101 8.41 11.20 -3.61
C ASP A 101 7.91 12.02 -4.80
N SER A 102 7.68 13.31 -4.59
CA SER A 102 7.11 14.22 -5.60
C SER A 102 7.96 14.37 -6.85
N ASP A 103 9.25 14.03 -6.77
CA ASP A 103 10.21 14.18 -7.88
C ASP A 103 10.43 12.87 -8.64
N SER A 104 10.14 11.73 -8.02
CA SER A 104 10.32 10.41 -8.62
C SER A 104 8.95 9.73 -8.74
N ASN A 105 8.38 9.77 -9.95
CA ASN A 105 7.13 9.08 -10.28
C ASN A 105 7.35 7.54 -10.32
N GLU A 106 7.94 7.01 -9.25
CA GLU A 106 8.30 5.62 -9.07
C GLU A 106 7.05 4.79 -8.87
N GLU A 107 6.95 3.71 -9.61
CA GLU A 107 5.82 2.80 -9.57
C GLU A 107 6.34 1.42 -9.15
N TYR A 108 5.74 0.91 -8.08
CA TYR A 108 6.04 -0.41 -7.52
C TYR A 108 4.96 -1.39 -7.96
N TYR A 109 5.37 -2.53 -8.50
CA TYR A 109 4.46 -3.57 -8.99
C TYR A 109 4.61 -4.82 -8.16
N GLY A 110 3.48 -5.42 -7.78
CA GLY A 110 3.50 -6.64 -7.00
C GLY A 110 2.27 -7.51 -7.17
N VAL A 111 2.32 -8.67 -6.52
CA VAL A 111 1.23 -9.64 -6.47
C VAL A 111 0.67 -9.67 -5.07
N LEU A 112 -0.64 -9.47 -4.93
CA LEU A 112 -1.34 -9.55 -3.66
C LEU A 112 -1.29 -10.98 -3.10
N GLU A 113 -0.58 -11.16 -1.99
CA GLU A 113 -0.53 -12.43 -1.27
C GLU A 113 -1.66 -12.54 -0.27
N ASP A 114 -1.84 -11.50 0.55
CA ASP A 114 -2.76 -11.51 1.69
C ASP A 114 -3.39 -10.14 1.93
N ILE A 115 -4.58 -10.15 2.53
CA ILE A 115 -5.30 -8.94 2.94
C ILE A 115 -5.55 -9.04 4.45
N TYR A 116 -5.14 -8.02 5.19
CA TYR A 116 -5.30 -7.93 6.64
C TYR A 116 -6.20 -6.75 7.00
N GLU A 117 -7.18 -6.97 7.89
CA GLU A 117 -7.94 -5.91 8.55
C GLU A 117 -7.44 -5.75 9.98
N LEU A 118 -6.96 -4.55 10.25
CA LEU A 118 -6.60 -4.07 11.56
C LEU A 118 -7.76 -3.26 12.12
N SER A 119 -8.39 -3.78 13.18
CA SER A 119 -9.44 -3.07 13.90
C SER A 119 -8.82 -2.17 14.96
N TYR A 120 -9.27 -0.93 15.02
CA TYR A 120 -8.85 0.09 15.98
C TYR A 120 -10.04 0.45 16.88
N VAL A 121 -9.80 1.32 17.87
CA VAL A 121 -10.86 1.80 18.76
C VAL A 121 -11.92 2.54 17.93
N GLU A 122 -13.15 2.59 18.45
CA GLU A 122 -14.30 3.24 17.79
C GLU A 122 -14.68 2.63 16.45
N ASN A 123 -14.42 1.32 16.26
CA ASN A 123 -14.76 0.59 15.02
C ASN A 123 -14.05 1.14 13.77
N ARG A 124 -12.93 1.86 13.96
CA ARG A 124 -12.04 2.27 12.86
C ARG A 124 -11.32 1.04 12.32
N LYS A 125 -11.15 0.97 11.00
CA LYS A 125 -10.53 -0.18 10.33
C LYS A 125 -9.50 0.28 9.33
N VAL A 126 -8.33 -0.37 9.36
CA VAL A 126 -7.27 -0.17 8.38
C VAL A 126 -7.04 -1.48 7.66
N TYR A 127 -6.98 -1.42 6.33
CA TYR A 127 -6.78 -2.58 5.48
C TYR A 127 -5.38 -2.55 4.87
N LEU A 128 -4.60 -3.59 5.14
CA LEU A 128 -3.26 -3.77 4.60
C LEU A 128 -3.22 -4.89 3.58
N PHE A 129 -2.62 -4.62 2.44
CA PHE A 129 -2.24 -5.61 1.46
C PHE A 129 -0.81 -6.04 1.73
N LYS A 130 -0.58 -7.34 1.85
CA LYS A 130 0.75 -7.92 1.80
C LYS A 130 1.02 -8.34 0.37
N CYS A 131 2.08 -7.81 -0.21
CA CYS A 131 2.43 -8.00 -1.61
C CYS A 131 3.79 -8.65 -1.75
N HIS A 132 3.92 -9.48 -2.78
CA HIS A 132 5.20 -9.86 -3.35
C HIS A 132 5.61 -8.82 -4.39
N TRP A 133 6.60 -8.00 -4.07
CA TRP A 133 7.06 -6.91 -4.93
C TRP A 133 8.10 -7.38 -5.95
N TRP A 134 7.93 -6.97 -7.21
CA TRP A 134 8.90 -7.21 -8.28
C TRP A 134 10.02 -6.17 -8.25
N ASP A 135 11.20 -6.56 -8.71
CA ASP A 135 12.36 -5.67 -8.78
C ASP A 135 12.19 -4.61 -9.88
N VAL A 136 11.89 -3.37 -9.46
CA VAL A 136 11.77 -2.20 -10.33
C VAL A 136 13.00 -1.29 -10.31
N ALA A 137 14.06 -1.68 -9.59
CA ALA A 137 15.25 -0.84 -9.42
C ALA A 137 16.29 -1.06 -10.54
N ARG A 138 16.26 -2.22 -11.21
CA ARG A 138 17.32 -2.64 -12.15
C ARG A 138 16.78 -2.85 -13.56
N LEU A 139 16.91 -1.83 -14.41
CA LEU A 139 16.54 -1.92 -15.84
C LEU A 139 17.33 -3.03 -16.55
N GLY A 140 16.65 -3.84 -17.35
CA GLY A 140 17.19 -5.00 -18.08
C GLY A 140 17.34 -6.27 -17.24
N ARG A 141 17.25 -6.19 -15.91
CA ARG A 141 17.34 -7.35 -15.00
C ARG A 141 16.02 -7.62 -14.27
N GLY A 142 15.53 -6.61 -13.55
CA GLY A 142 14.30 -6.67 -12.77
C GLY A 142 13.08 -6.25 -13.60
N TYR A 143 13.22 -5.18 -14.38
CA TYR A 143 12.19 -4.72 -15.30
C TYR A 143 12.78 -4.30 -16.65
N LYS A 144 11.97 -4.30 -17.71
CA LYS A 144 12.34 -3.83 -19.06
C LYS A 144 11.19 -3.01 -19.64
N ILE A 145 11.53 -2.07 -20.50
CA ILE A 145 10.57 -1.29 -21.28
C ILE A 145 10.80 -1.62 -22.75
N ASP A 146 9.75 -2.02 -23.46
CA ASP A 146 9.85 -2.29 -24.88
C ASP A 146 9.76 -1.01 -25.74
N LYS A 147 9.94 -1.16 -27.05
CA LYS A 147 9.87 -0.04 -28.00
C LYS A 147 8.49 0.64 -28.11
N TYR A 148 7.44 0.02 -27.57
CA TYR A 148 6.08 0.55 -27.55
C TYR A 148 5.72 1.15 -26.18
N GLY A 149 6.63 1.11 -25.20
CA GLY A 149 6.42 1.61 -23.85
C GLY A 149 5.77 0.62 -22.91
N PHE A 150 5.58 -0.65 -23.30
CA PHE A 150 5.11 -1.68 -22.36
C PHE A 150 6.23 -2.03 -21.40
N ILE A 151 5.88 -2.08 -20.13
CA ILE A 151 6.81 -2.44 -19.07
C ILE A 151 6.56 -3.90 -18.70
N SER A 152 7.64 -4.67 -18.61
CA SER A 152 7.61 -6.06 -18.17
C SER A 152 8.50 -6.25 -16.95
N VAL A 153 8.09 -7.14 -16.04
CA VAL A 153 8.84 -7.50 -14.83
C VAL A 153 9.36 -8.92 -14.95
N ASN A 154 10.56 -9.15 -14.41
CA ASN A 154 11.18 -10.46 -14.36
C ASN A 154 10.71 -11.21 -13.12
N THR A 155 10.00 -12.31 -13.33
CA THR A 155 9.42 -13.15 -12.27
C THR A 155 10.47 -13.81 -11.36
N ARG A 156 11.75 -13.79 -11.75
CA ARG A 156 12.87 -14.29 -10.95
C ARG A 156 13.53 -13.22 -10.08
N CYS A 157 13.13 -11.96 -10.24
CA CYS A 157 13.72 -10.84 -9.51
C CYS A 157 12.64 -10.18 -8.62
N ALA A 158 12.70 -10.49 -7.33
CA ALA A 158 11.91 -9.80 -6.32
C ALA A 158 12.64 -8.54 -5.82
N LEU A 159 11.87 -7.52 -5.44
CA LEU A 159 12.40 -6.35 -4.75
C LEU A 159 12.94 -6.78 -3.39
N ASN A 160 14.19 -6.38 -3.09
CA ASN A 160 14.79 -6.63 -1.79
C ASN A 160 14.29 -5.58 -0.79
N THR A 161 13.10 -5.79 -0.22
CA THR A 161 12.46 -4.90 0.76
C THR A 161 12.06 -5.65 2.02
N ASN A 162 12.16 -4.97 3.16
CA ASN A 162 11.59 -5.42 4.44
C ASN A 162 10.16 -4.91 4.66
N GLU A 163 9.60 -4.19 3.68
CA GLU A 163 8.28 -3.59 3.73
C GLU A 163 7.35 -4.24 2.68
N PRO A 164 6.71 -5.37 3.01
CA PRO A 164 5.80 -6.06 2.08
C PRO A 164 4.38 -5.50 2.13
N PHE A 165 4.10 -4.57 3.05
CA PHE A 165 2.75 -4.07 3.28
C PHE A 165 2.50 -2.76 2.54
N VAL A 166 1.26 -2.58 2.09
CA VAL A 166 0.73 -1.30 1.62
C VAL A 166 -0.70 -1.08 2.09
N LEU A 167 -1.11 0.18 2.26
CA LEU A 167 -2.53 0.49 2.50
C LEU A 167 -3.35 0.10 1.26
N ALA A 168 -4.47 -0.58 1.47
CA ALA A 168 -5.37 -0.93 0.38
C ALA A 168 -5.87 0.32 -0.37
N SER A 169 -6.04 1.45 0.32
CA SER A 169 -6.47 2.73 -0.25
C SER A 169 -5.46 3.37 -1.21
N GLN A 170 -4.16 3.02 -1.10
CA GLN A 170 -3.09 3.52 -1.98
C GLN A 170 -2.85 2.61 -3.19
N SER A 171 -3.56 1.48 -3.27
CA SER A 171 -3.32 0.45 -4.27
C SER A 171 -4.20 0.60 -5.50
N GLU A 172 -3.59 0.52 -6.68
CA GLU A 172 -4.28 0.37 -7.97
C GLU A 172 -4.15 -1.07 -8.49
N GLN A 173 -5.06 -1.48 -9.38
CA GLN A 173 -5.04 -2.83 -9.97
C GLN A 173 -4.31 -2.87 -11.31
N VAL A 174 -3.46 -3.88 -11.47
CA VAL A 174 -2.81 -4.25 -12.74
C VAL A 174 -3.08 -5.71 -13.09
N PHE A 175 -3.08 -6.02 -14.38
CA PHE A 175 -3.05 -7.40 -14.88
C PHE A 175 -1.63 -7.78 -15.30
N TYR A 176 -1.29 -9.06 -15.13
CA TYR A 176 -0.06 -9.64 -15.65
C TYR A 176 -0.37 -10.58 -16.81
N LEU A 177 0.33 -10.38 -17.92
CA LEU A 177 0.28 -11.21 -19.12
C LEU A 177 1.64 -11.87 -19.32
N ASP A 178 1.64 -13.15 -19.67
CA ASP A 178 2.88 -13.86 -20.02
C ASP A 178 3.52 -13.25 -21.26
N ASP A 179 4.82 -12.97 -21.21
CA ASP A 179 5.59 -12.65 -22.40
C ASP A 179 5.79 -13.94 -23.21
N MET A 180 5.22 -13.95 -24.42
CA MET A 180 5.21 -15.12 -25.30
C MET A 180 6.62 -15.48 -25.81
N VAL A 181 7.56 -14.54 -25.75
CA VAL A 181 8.95 -14.73 -26.17
C VAL A 181 9.81 -15.11 -24.97
N ASP A 182 9.65 -14.40 -23.86
CA ASP A 182 10.49 -14.56 -22.68
C ASP A 182 9.66 -15.00 -21.46
N LYS A 183 9.54 -16.32 -21.26
CA LYS A 183 8.66 -16.94 -20.26
C LYS A 183 8.93 -16.53 -18.82
N ASP A 184 10.08 -15.95 -18.53
CA ASP A 184 10.41 -15.45 -17.19
C ASP A 184 9.87 -14.02 -16.96
N TRP A 185 9.22 -13.41 -17.95
CA TRP A 185 8.74 -12.03 -17.89
C TRP A 185 7.22 -11.93 -17.97
N LEU A 186 6.68 -10.99 -17.21
CA LEU A 186 5.26 -10.63 -17.23
C LEU A 186 5.12 -9.18 -17.69
N ILE A 187 4.36 -8.97 -18.76
CA ILE A 187 3.92 -7.64 -19.18
C ILE A 187 2.79 -7.22 -18.24
N PHE A 188 2.87 -6.03 -17.65
CA PHE A 188 1.75 -5.52 -16.87
C PHE A 188 0.87 -4.58 -17.68
N VAL A 189 -0.42 -4.58 -17.37
CA VAL A 189 -1.41 -3.69 -17.97
C VAL A 189 -2.18 -3.01 -16.86
N LYS A 190 -2.13 -1.67 -16.82
CA LYS A 190 -2.92 -0.88 -15.87
C LYS A 190 -4.40 -1.03 -16.20
N THR A 191 -5.22 -1.14 -15.15
CA THR A 191 -6.67 -1.30 -15.30
C THR A 191 -7.38 0.00 -14.96
N ASN A 192 -8.52 0.24 -15.62
CA ASN A 192 -9.41 1.31 -15.22
C ASN A 192 -10.33 0.81 -14.09
N PRO A 193 -10.59 1.64 -13.06
CA PRO A 193 -11.61 1.34 -12.06
C PRO A 193 -12.95 1.03 -12.72
N ARG A 194 -13.70 0.07 -12.16
CA ARG A 194 -15.00 -0.34 -12.73
C ARG A 194 -16.04 0.78 -12.74
N ASP A 195 -15.86 1.78 -11.88
CA ASP A 195 -16.78 2.91 -11.73
C ASP A 195 -16.51 4.05 -12.73
N LEU A 196 -15.49 3.91 -13.60
CA LEU A 196 -15.06 4.93 -14.56
C LEU A 196 -15.55 4.71 -16.00
N PHE A 197 -16.43 3.73 -16.24
CA PHE A 197 -17.16 3.67 -17.51
C PHE A 197 -18.22 4.78 -17.55
N LYS A 198 -17.78 6.00 -17.90
CA LYS A 198 -18.69 7.02 -18.42
C LYS A 198 -19.23 6.50 -19.75
N VAL A 199 -20.47 6.00 -19.73
CA VAL A 199 -21.26 5.86 -20.94
C VAL A 199 -21.24 7.24 -21.61
N PRO A 200 -20.76 7.38 -22.86
CA PRO A 200 -20.90 8.66 -23.53
C PRO A 200 -22.39 9.01 -23.55
N ASP A 201 -22.73 10.19 -23.06
CA ASP A 201 -24.09 10.72 -23.22
C ASP A 201 -24.37 10.73 -24.72
N ASN A 202 -25.26 9.83 -25.17
CA ASN A 202 -25.89 9.99 -26.46
C ASN A 202 -26.74 11.25 -26.33
N ASP A 203 -26.21 12.39 -26.78
CA ASP A 203 -27.02 13.53 -27.18
C ASP A 203 -27.86 13.12 -28.40
N ASP A 204 -28.89 12.30 -28.14
CA ASP A 204 -30.03 12.13 -29.03
C ASP A 204 -30.87 13.39 -28.97
N ASN A 205 -30.34 14.47 -29.56
CA ASN A 205 -31.12 15.66 -29.88
C ASN A 205 -31.96 15.35 -31.13
N CYS A 206 -33.01 14.56 -30.93
CA CYS A 206 -34.08 14.36 -31.90
C CYS A 206 -35.40 14.81 -31.29
N VAL A 207 -35.69 16.12 -31.35
CA VAL A 207 -36.99 16.68 -31.78
C VAL A 207 -36.76 18.08 -32.36
#